data_AF-A0A920N9W4-F1
#
_entry.id   AF-A0A920N9W4-F1
#
_cell.length_a   1.000
_cell.length_b   1.000
_cell.length_c   1.000
_cell.angle_alpha   90.00
_cell.angle_beta   90.00
_cell.angle_gamma   90.00
#
_symmetry.space_group_name_H-M   'P 1'
#
loop_
_entity.id
_entity.type
_entity.pdbx_description
1 polymer ?
#
loop_
_entity_poly.entity_id
_entity_poly.type
_entity_poly.pdbx_seq_one_letter_code
_entity_poly.pdbx_strand_id
1 'polypeptide(L)' 'MAKVPDISDSTILRFLDRGIMGITGPHITDGAKAEQLAGAARYVPSGKRSFGSGRGAHYGDFPSGPSLHGAR' A
#
# COMPACT_ATOMS: atom_id res chain seq x y z
N MET A 1 11.20 -5.25 -1.16
CA MET A 1 11.20 -3.84 -0.71
C MET A 1 11.72 -2.96 -1.83
N ALA A 2 11.39 -1.66 -1.86
CA ALA A 2 11.94 -0.71 -2.83
C ALA A 2 12.10 0.71 -2.25
N LYS A 3 13.14 1.42 -2.71
CA LYS A 3 13.31 2.86 -2.46
C LYS A 3 12.59 3.64 -3.55
N VAL A 4 11.68 4.53 -3.15
CA VAL A 4 10.91 5.37 -4.09
C VAL A 4 11.67 6.65 -4.43
N PRO A 5 11.42 7.26 -5.60
CA PRO A 5 12.05 8.52 -5.98
C PRO A 5 11.52 9.72 -5.18
N ASP A 6 10.27 9.65 -4.72
CA ASP A 6 9.59 10.68 -3.94
C ASP A 6 8.49 10.06 -3.07
N ILE A 7 7.91 10.84 -2.15
CA ILE A 7 6.86 10.39 -1.22
C ILE A 7 5.44 10.85 -1.60
N SER A 8 5.20 11.18 -2.88
CA SER A 8 3.86 11.50 -3.34
C SER A 8 2.96 10.26 -3.32
N ASP A 9 1.68 10.49 -3.03
CA ASP A 9 0.67 9.43 -2.91
C ASP A 9 0.60 8.56 -4.19
N SER A 10 0.72 9.18 -5.36
CA SER A 10 0.65 8.49 -6.66
C SER A 10 1.88 7.62 -6.93
N THR A 11 3.08 8.09 -6.59
CA THR A 11 4.33 7.30 -6.69
C THR A 11 4.24 6.07 -5.78
N ILE A 12 3.85 6.27 -4.52
CA ILE A 12 3.73 5.19 -3.54
C ILE A 12 2.68 4.16 -3.99
N LEU A 13 1.49 4.63 -4.39
CA LEU A 13 0.43 3.75 -4.91
C LEU A 13 0.91 2.88 -6.08
N ARG A 14 1.59 3.48 -7.06
CA ARG A 14 2.08 2.74 -8.24
C ARG A 14 3.11 1.67 -7.91
N PHE A 15 3.89 1.84 -6.85
CA PHE A 15 4.83 0.82 -6.36
C PHE A 15 4.09 -0.29 -5.63
N LEU A 16 3.16 0.06 -4.76
CA LEU A 16 2.38 -0.92 -3.99
C LEU A 16 1.46 -1.75 -4.89
N ASP A 17 0.83 -1.16 -5.90
CA ASP A 17 -0.02 -1.86 -6.87
C ASP A 17 0.76 -2.85 -7.73
N ARG A 18 2.07 -2.61 -7.88
CA ARG A 18 3.01 -3.55 -8.50
C ARG A 18 3.41 -4.72 -7.58
N GLY A 19 2.88 -4.81 -6.36
CA GLY A 19 3.13 -5.91 -5.42
C GLY A 19 4.33 -5.69 -4.51
N ILE A 20 4.87 -4.47 -4.42
CA ILE A 20 5.95 -4.16 -3.50
C ILE A 20 5.35 -4.02 -2.09
N MET A 21 5.80 -4.86 -1.15
CA MET A 21 5.26 -4.89 0.22
C MET A 21 6.03 -4.02 1.22
N GLY A 22 7.07 -3.31 0.78
CA GLY A 22 7.87 -2.42 1.63
C GLY A 22 8.46 -1.25 0.84
N ILE A 23 8.21 -0.04 1.33
CA ILE A 23 8.62 1.23 0.72
C ILE A 23 9.62 1.95 1.62
N THR A 24 10.70 2.47 1.04
CA THR A 24 11.65 3.37 1.70
C THR A 24 11.60 4.75 1.03
N GLY A 25 11.14 5.76 1.76
CA GLY A 25 11.06 7.14 1.26
C GLY A 25 12.41 7.88 1.38
N PRO A 26 12.77 8.74 0.42
CA PRO A 26 13.95 9.59 0.50
C PRO A 26 13.69 10.84 1.38
N HIS A 27 14.76 11.38 1.98
CA HIS A 27 14.77 12.70 2.64
C HIS A 27 13.66 12.93 3.70
N ILE A 28 13.37 11.91 4.50
CA ILE A 28 12.49 12.05 5.68
C ILE A 28 13.28 12.74 6.79
N THR A 29 12.95 14.00 7.05
CA THR A 29 13.67 14.89 7.97
C THR A 29 12.82 15.34 9.16
N ASP A 30 11.51 15.09 9.11
CA ASP A 30 10.53 15.57 10.07
C ASP A 30 9.34 14.60 10.16
N GLY A 31 8.51 14.79 11.18
CA GLY A 31 7.33 13.97 11.43
C GLY A 31 6.27 14.06 10.35
N ALA A 32 6.06 15.24 9.76
CA ALA A 32 5.03 15.45 8.74
C ALA A 32 5.29 14.63 7.48
N LYS A 33 6.54 14.56 7.03
CA LYS A 33 6.94 13.69 5.90
C LYS A 33 6.82 12.21 6.24
N ALA A 34 7.14 11.82 7.48
CA ALA A 34 6.96 10.45 7.92
C ALA A 34 5.47 10.04 7.93
N GLU A 35 4.60 10.92 8.41
CA GLU A 35 3.15 10.76 8.38
C GLU A 35 2.60 10.71 6.95
N GLN A 36 3.09 11.56 6.05
CA GLN A 36 2.74 11.51 4.62
C GLN A 36 3.08 10.16 4.00
N LEU A 37 4.32 9.67 4.20
CA LEU A 37 4.77 8.38 3.68
C LEU A 37 3.93 7.22 4.23
N ALA A 38 3.69 7.22 5.55
CA ALA A 38 2.90 6.18 6.21
C ALA A 38 1.43 6.21 5.75
N GLY A 39 0.84 7.42 5.64
CA GLY A 39 -0.54 7.62 5.22
C GLY A 39 -0.77 7.23 3.77
N ALA A 40 0.17 7.50 2.87
CA ALA A 40 0.11 7.07 1.47
C ALA A 40 0.24 5.54 1.30
N ALA A 41 0.89 4.85 2.24
CA ALA A 41 1.07 3.41 2.19
C ALA A 41 -0.09 2.60 2.80
N ARG A 42 -0.95 3.23 3.62
CA ARG A 42 -2.03 2.56 4.37
C ARG A 42 -3.41 2.96 3.85
N TYR A 43 -4.32 1.99 3.85
CA TYR A 43 -5.73 2.25 3.58
C TYR A 43 -6.40 2.98 4.75
N VAL A 44 -7.57 3.54 4.49
CA VAL A 44 -8.47 4.02 5.55
C VAL A 44 -8.76 2.88 6.54
N PRO A 45 -8.85 3.16 7.86
CA PRO A 45 -8.81 4.47 8.50
C PRO A 45 -7.39 4.98 8.85
N SER A 46 -6.36 4.15 8.73
CA SER A 46 -5.00 4.50 9.17
C SER A 46 -4.19 5.31 8.15
N GLY A 47 -4.76 5.59 6.98
CA GLY A 47 -4.13 6.33 5.91
C GLY A 47 -5.13 6.68 4.82
N LYS A 48 -4.61 7.02 3.64
CA LYS A 48 -5.36 7.55 2.50
C LYS A 48 -4.99 6.89 1.17
N ARG A 49 -4.38 5.70 1.23
CA ARG A 49 -4.03 4.92 0.04
C ARG A 49 -5.29 4.60 -0.78
N SER A 50 -5.25 4.86 -2.08
CA SER A 50 -6.32 4.46 -3.01
C SER A 50 -6.29 2.95 -3.27
N PHE A 51 -7.45 2.37 -3.62
CA PHE A 51 -7.57 0.96 -3.94
C PHE A 51 -7.35 0.69 -5.43
N GLY A 52 -6.61 -0.37 -5.75
CA GLY A 52 -6.41 -0.87 -7.11
C GLY A 52 -6.32 -2.39 -7.13
N SER A 53 -6.92 -3.04 -8.12
CA SER A 53 -6.92 -4.50 -8.33
C SER A 53 -5.62 -5.01 -8.97
N GLY A 54 -4.47 -4.37 -8.68
CA GLY A 54 -3.18 -4.75 -9.22
C GLY A 54 -2.60 -6.01 -8.55
N ARG A 55 -1.31 -6.28 -8.78
CA ARG A 55 -0.58 -7.37 -8.10
C ARG A 55 -0.63 -7.25 -6.59
N GLY A 56 -0.60 -6.01 -6.07
CA GLY A 56 -0.71 -5.76 -4.63
C GLY A 56 -2.06 -6.20 -4.02
N ALA A 57 -3.08 -6.36 -4.85
CA ALA A 57 -4.40 -6.89 -4.47
C ALA A 57 -4.67 -8.27 -5.08
N HIS A 58 -3.62 -9.00 -5.48
CA HIS A 58 -3.72 -10.33 -6.10
C HIS A 58 -4.70 -10.36 -7.29
N TYR A 59 -4.68 -9.30 -8.11
CA TYR A 59 -5.57 -9.16 -9.27
C TYR A 59 -7.07 -9.14 -8.92
N GLY A 60 -7.43 -8.84 -7.67
CA GLY A 60 -8.81 -8.93 -7.19
C GLY A 60 -9.26 -10.34 -6.82
N ASP A 61 -8.35 -11.33 -6.85
CA ASP A 61 -8.64 -12.74 -6.58
C ASP A 61 -8.69 -13.06 -5.06
N PHE A 62 -8.77 -12.03 -4.23
CA PHE A 62 -9.06 -12.22 -2.82
C PHE A 62 -10.55 -12.51 -2.63
N PRO A 63 -10.92 -13.64 -2.00
CA PRO A 63 -12.31 -13.85 -1.60
C PRO A 63 -12.69 -12.71 -0.66
N SER A 64 -13.65 -11.88 -1.06
CA SER A 64 -14.14 -10.72 -0.29
C SER A 64 -15.08 -11.12 0.86
N GLY A 65 -15.01 -12.36 1.33
CA GLY A 65 -15.84 -12.91 2.41
C GLY A 65 -15.07 -13.97 3.21
N PRO A 66 -15.55 -14.32 4.42
CA PRO A 66 -14.91 -15.34 5.23
C PRO A 66 -14.80 -16.63 4.42
N SER A 67 -13.58 -17.11 4.23
CA SER A 67 -13.33 -18.41 3.62
C SER A 67 -14.09 -19.45 4.44
N LEU A 68 -15.08 -20.11 3.84
CA LEU A 68 -15.69 -21.31 4.40
C LEU A 68 -14.64 -22.44 4.41
N HIS A 69 -13.67 -22.35 5.31
CA HIS A 69 -12.83 -23.47 5.70
C HIS A 69 -13.65 -24.34 6.65
N GLY A 70 -14.44 -25.26 6.10
CA GLY A 70 -15.24 -26.16 6.94
C GLY A 70 -16.21 -27.12 6.25
N ALA A 71 -16.07 -27.42 4.96
CA ALA A 71 -16.78 -28.52 4.33
C ALA A 71 -15.76 -29.52 3.76
N ARG A 72 -15.17 -30.28 4.68
CA ARG A 72 -14.67 -31.62 4.41
C ARG A 72 -15.57 -32.59 5.16
#